data_AF-A0A929A8B8-F1
#
_entry.id   AF-A0A929A8B8-F1
#
_cell.length_a   1.000
_cell.length_b   1.000
_cell.length_c   1.000
_cell.angle_alpha   90.00
_cell.angle_beta   90.00
_cell.angle_gamma   90.00
#
_symmetry.space_group_name_H-M   'P 1'
#
loop_
_entity.id
_entity.type
_entity.pdbx_description
1 polymer ?
#
loop_
_entity_poly.entity_id
_entity_poly.type
_entity_poly.pdbx_seq_one_letter_code
_entity_poly.pdbx_strand_id
1 'polypeptide(L)'
;MDVLVLPLRAIAFQILFLLMAIAIEGTVMQQQLSFMPRLAMQYATILNLITVAFGWFVFFAVEVLLPVPVRGQLIEFIFFNRWTQQTALWGILVGFLTFFISFLIKTLSLNQLKFSMLLPQEREAKRRAGSNAFRRPRLGEKKKQPTDSTSLEQANAILIANALSYSAILFVLFIRYLIFDTPAILEFL
;
A
#
# COMPACT_ATOMS: atom_id res chain seq x y z
N MET A 1 -35.17 1.67 5.61
CA MET A 1 -34.78 0.52 4.77
C MET A 1 -33.48 0.92 4.08
N ASP A 2 -32.39 1.05 4.84
CA ASP A 2 -31.19 1.77 4.38
C ASP A 2 -29.91 0.95 4.52
N VAL A 3 -30.03 -0.37 4.74
CA VAL A 3 -28.89 -1.25 5.04
C VAL A 3 -28.07 -1.59 3.78
N LEU A 4 -28.66 -1.52 2.58
CA LEU A 4 -28.02 -1.98 1.35
C LEU A 4 -27.01 -0.98 0.73
N VAL A 5 -27.11 0.31 1.05
CA VAL A 5 -26.28 1.37 0.45
C VAL A 5 -24.90 1.48 1.12
N LEU A 6 -24.75 0.95 2.33
CA LEU A 6 -23.61 1.20 3.22
C LEU A 6 -22.32 0.41 2.90
N PRO A 7 -22.35 -0.89 2.51
CA PRO A 7 -21.12 -1.60 2.15
C PRO A 7 -20.46 -1.01 0.91
N LEU A 8 -21.26 -0.46 -0.01
CA LEU A 8 -20.77 0.12 -1.27
C LEU A 8 -19.83 1.30 -1.03
N ARG A 9 -20.12 2.13 -0.02
CA ARG A 9 -19.25 3.25 0.36
C ARG A 9 -17.88 2.77 0.82
N ALA A 10 -17.84 1.78 1.70
CA ALA A 10 -16.59 1.20 2.20
C ALA A 10 -15.76 0.58 1.06
N ILE A 11 -16.41 -0.16 0.16
CA ILE A 11 -15.78 -0.76 -1.02
C ILE A 11 -15.21 0.33 -1.95
N ALA A 12 -15.96 1.40 -2.21
CA ALA A 12 -15.51 2.49 -3.08
C ALA A 12 -14.26 3.20 -2.50
N PHE A 13 -14.26 3.51 -1.19
CA PHE A 13 -13.07 4.07 -0.53
C PHE A 13 -11.89 3.10 -0.55
N GLN A 14 -12.13 1.81 -0.32
CA GLN A 14 -11.08 0.80 -0.39
C GLN A 14 -10.43 0.75 -1.77
N ILE A 15 -11.23 0.77 -2.84
CA ILE A 15 -10.74 0.81 -4.22
C ILE A 15 -9.96 2.10 -4.48
N LEU A 16 -10.49 3.25 -4.04
CA LEU A 16 -9.82 4.55 -4.19
C LEU A 16 -8.44 4.56 -3.52
N PHE A 17 -8.37 4.12 -2.27
CA PHE A 17 -7.11 4.06 -1.51
C PHE A 17 -6.14 3.06 -2.10
N LEU A 18 -6.63 1.92 -2.58
CA LEU A 18 -5.81 0.93 -3.27
C LEU A 18 -5.19 1.52 -4.55
N LEU A 19 -5.99 2.17 -5.39
CA LEU A 19 -5.50 2.79 -6.63
C LEU A 19 -4.49 3.90 -6.34
N MET A 20 -4.76 4.73 -5.33
CA MET A 20 -3.86 5.80 -4.92
C MET A 20 -2.53 5.26 -4.40
N ALA A 21 -2.55 4.23 -3.55
CA ALA A 21 -1.35 3.57 -3.07
C ALA A 21 -0.54 2.95 -4.24
N ILE A 22 -1.21 2.27 -5.19
CA ILE A 22 -0.54 1.70 -6.36
C ILE A 22 0.16 2.79 -7.20
N ALA A 23 -0.50 3.93 -7.42
CA ALA A 23 0.06 5.02 -8.22
C ALA A 23 1.28 5.67 -7.53
N ILE A 24 1.17 5.95 -6.23
CA ILE A 24 2.26 6.55 -5.45
C ILE A 24 3.44 5.58 -5.36
N GLU A 25 3.18 4.33 -4.95
CA GLU A 25 4.25 3.34 -4.76
C GLU A 25 4.91 2.94 -6.07
N GLY A 26 4.15 2.82 -7.16
CA GLY A 26 4.70 2.57 -8.49
C GLY A 26 5.67 3.67 -8.91
N THR A 27 5.31 4.93 -8.65
CA THR A 27 6.17 6.08 -8.96
C THR A 27 7.45 6.07 -8.11
N VAL A 28 7.33 5.83 -6.80
CA VAL A 28 8.47 5.75 -5.89
C VAL A 28 9.39 4.58 -6.26
N MET A 29 8.84 3.41 -6.60
CA MET A 29 9.62 2.25 -7.05
C MET A 29 10.36 2.54 -8.36
N GLN A 30 9.72 3.23 -9.31
CA GLN A 30 10.39 3.64 -10.55
C GLN A 30 11.60 4.53 -10.25
N GLN A 31 11.44 5.51 -9.36
CA GLN A 31 12.49 6.48 -9.03
C GLN A 31 13.62 5.87 -8.18
N GLN A 32 13.28 5.11 -7.14
CA GLN A 32 14.24 4.59 -6.17
C GLN A 32 14.92 3.30 -6.61
N LEU A 33 14.19 2.41 -7.30
CA LEU A 33 14.69 1.09 -7.70
C LEU A 33 15.10 1.02 -9.17
N SER A 34 15.00 2.13 -9.91
CA SER A 34 15.32 2.22 -11.34
C SER A 34 14.59 1.19 -12.20
N PHE A 35 13.42 0.74 -11.77
CA PHE A 35 12.58 -0.17 -12.55
C PHE A 35 12.02 0.55 -13.78
N MET A 36 11.79 -0.22 -14.85
CA MET A 36 11.01 0.30 -15.97
C MET A 36 9.59 0.67 -15.49
N PRO A 37 8.97 1.74 -16.03
CA PRO A 37 7.66 2.21 -15.56
C PRO A 37 6.61 1.11 -15.47
N ARG A 38 6.55 0.25 -16.50
CA ARG A 38 5.63 -0.89 -16.55
C ARG A 38 5.86 -1.89 -15.42
N LEU A 39 7.12 -2.21 -15.13
CA LEU A 39 7.47 -3.13 -14.05
C LEU A 39 7.14 -2.50 -12.70
N ALA A 40 7.52 -1.25 -12.47
CA ALA A 40 7.24 -0.55 -11.22
C ALA A 40 5.73 -0.55 -10.88
N MET A 41 4.88 -0.26 -11.87
CA MET A 41 3.42 -0.32 -11.71
C MET A 41 2.91 -1.74 -11.43
N GLN A 42 3.45 -2.76 -12.10
CA GLN A 42 3.08 -4.16 -11.86
C GLN A 42 3.45 -4.61 -10.43
N TYR A 43 4.67 -4.30 -9.98
CA TYR A 43 5.12 -4.60 -8.61
C TYR A 43 4.25 -3.88 -7.58
N ALA A 44 4.02 -2.58 -7.74
CA ALA A 44 3.16 -1.82 -6.83
C ALA A 44 1.74 -2.41 -6.77
N THR A 45 1.19 -2.82 -7.91
CA THR A 45 -0.13 -3.47 -7.98
C THR A 45 -0.14 -4.77 -7.18
N ILE A 46 0.78 -5.67 -7.45
CA ILE A 46 0.81 -6.99 -6.80
C ILE A 46 1.04 -6.84 -5.29
N LEU A 47 2.00 -6.00 -4.88
CA LEU A 47 2.31 -5.80 -3.47
C LEU A 47 1.14 -5.20 -2.70
N ASN A 48 0.46 -4.20 -3.25
CA ASN A 48 -0.71 -3.62 -2.58
C ASN A 48 -1.89 -4.59 -2.57
N LEU A 49 -2.11 -5.37 -3.63
CA LEU A 49 -3.17 -6.36 -3.66
C LEU A 49 -2.94 -7.50 -2.66
N ILE A 50 -1.70 -8.01 -2.56
CA ILE A 50 -1.31 -8.99 -1.54
C ILE A 50 -1.53 -8.41 -0.14
N THR A 51 -1.12 -7.17 0.10
CA THR A 51 -1.27 -6.51 1.40
C THR A 51 -2.75 -6.37 1.78
N VAL A 52 -3.60 -5.95 0.85
CA VAL A 52 -5.05 -5.85 1.07
C VAL A 52 -5.68 -7.23 1.30
N ALA A 53 -5.32 -8.23 0.50
CA ALA A 53 -5.81 -9.60 0.67
C ALA A 53 -5.40 -10.18 2.03
N PHE A 54 -4.15 -9.96 2.45
CA PHE A 54 -3.66 -10.38 3.76
C PHE A 54 -4.38 -9.65 4.89
N GLY A 55 -4.62 -8.34 4.75
CA GLY A 55 -5.40 -7.55 5.70
C GLY A 55 -6.81 -8.11 5.90
N TRP A 56 -7.51 -8.43 4.81
CA TRP A 56 -8.83 -9.08 4.88
C TRP A 56 -8.77 -10.47 5.49
N PHE A 57 -7.76 -11.28 5.14
CA PHE A 57 -7.59 -12.60 5.72
C PHE A 57 -7.39 -12.54 7.24
N VAL A 58 -6.52 -11.65 7.72
CA VAL A 58 -6.30 -11.40 9.15
C VAL A 58 -7.58 -10.90 9.81
N PHE A 59 -8.30 -9.97 9.18
CA PHE A 59 -9.57 -9.46 9.69
C PHE A 59 -10.58 -10.61 9.92
N PHE A 60 -10.82 -11.45 8.92
CA PHE A 60 -11.76 -12.57 9.04
C PHE A 60 -11.28 -13.63 10.05
N ALA A 61 -9.98 -13.90 10.12
CA ALA A 61 -9.42 -14.81 11.12
C ALA A 61 -9.66 -14.28 12.55
N VAL A 62 -9.38 -13.00 12.78
CA VAL A 62 -9.57 -12.36 14.10
C VAL A 62 -11.06 -12.24 14.43
N GLU A 63 -11.92 -11.93 13.46
CA GLU A 63 -13.37 -11.82 13.64
C GLU A 63 -13.98 -13.09 14.26
N VAL A 64 -13.53 -14.28 13.84
CA VAL A 64 -14.02 -15.56 14.34
C VAL A 64 -13.61 -15.82 15.79
N LEU A 65 -12.46 -15.27 16.22
CA LEU A 65 -11.95 -15.46 17.58
C LEU A 65 -12.53 -14.46 18.59
N LEU A 66 -13.21 -13.41 18.13
CA LEU A 66 -13.70 -12.32 18.97
C LEU A 66 -15.03 -12.65 19.66
N PRO A 67 -15.20 -12.28 20.94
CA PRO A 67 -16.49 -12.42 21.63
C PRO A 67 -17.54 -11.49 21.01
N VAL A 68 -18.81 -11.96 21.01
CA VAL A 68 -19.97 -11.33 20.36
C VAL A 68 -20.06 -9.79 20.51
N PRO A 69 -19.91 -9.18 21.71
CA PRO A 69 -20.04 -7.72 21.85
C PRO A 69 -18.94 -6.94 21.12
N VAL A 70 -17.71 -7.48 21.07
CA VAL A 70 -16.57 -6.81 20.43
C VAL A 70 -16.66 -6.96 18.91
N ARG A 71 -17.14 -8.12 18.43
CA ARG A 71 -17.38 -8.35 17.00
C ARG A 71 -18.36 -7.33 16.41
N GLY A 72 -19.46 -7.04 17.10
CA GLY A 72 -20.43 -6.03 16.68
C GLY A 72 -19.81 -4.64 16.55
N GLN A 73 -19.02 -4.21 17.54
CA GLN A 73 -18.34 -2.92 17.51
C GLN A 73 -17.30 -2.82 16.37
N LEU A 74 -16.59 -3.92 16.07
CA LEU A 74 -15.59 -3.97 14.99
C LEU A 74 -16.25 -3.84 13.61
N ILE A 75 -17.37 -4.54 13.39
CA ILE A 75 -18.16 -4.44 12.15
C ILE A 75 -18.77 -3.04 12.04
N GLU A 76 -19.33 -2.51 13.12
CA GLU A 76 -19.87 -1.15 13.13
C GLU A 76 -18.79 -0.10 12.83
N PHE A 77 -17.59 -0.26 13.38
CA PHE A 77 -16.48 0.64 13.12
C PHE A 77 -16.03 0.60 11.65
N ILE A 78 -15.79 -0.60 11.11
CA ILE A 78 -15.26 -0.76 9.74
C ILE A 78 -16.29 -0.37 8.68
N PHE A 79 -17.54 -0.78 8.84
CA PHE A 79 -18.58 -0.56 7.83
C PHE A 79 -19.32 0.76 8.00
N PHE A 80 -19.46 1.27 9.24
CA PHE A 80 -20.26 2.45 9.54
C PHE A 80 -19.44 3.65 10.03
N ASN A 81 -18.11 3.52 10.16
CA ASN A 81 -17.19 4.60 10.54
C ASN A 81 -17.67 5.38 11.78
N ARG A 82 -18.22 4.68 12.77
CA ARG A 82 -18.71 5.29 14.02
C ARG A 82 -17.55 5.47 14.99
N TRP A 83 -16.98 6.68 15.00
CA TRP A 83 -15.93 7.08 15.93
C TRP A 83 -16.56 7.52 17.25
N THR A 84 -16.12 6.93 18.36
CA THR A 84 -16.32 7.48 19.70
C THR A 84 -14.97 7.98 20.21
N GLN A 85 -14.95 8.97 21.11
CA GLN A 85 -13.67 9.50 21.63
C GLN A 85 -12.79 8.40 22.25
N GLN A 86 -13.40 7.37 22.83
CA GLN A 86 -12.70 6.24 23.41
C GLN A 86 -12.12 5.28 22.36
N THR A 87 -12.74 5.18 21.17
CA THR A 87 -12.21 4.36 20.05
C THR A 87 -11.18 5.10 19.20
N ALA A 88 -11.00 6.42 19.38
CA ALA A 88 -10.04 7.20 18.61
C ALA A 88 -8.58 6.76 18.84
N LEU A 89 -8.19 6.55 20.09
CA LEU A 89 -6.86 6.05 20.44
C LEU A 89 -6.60 4.65 19.87
N TRP A 90 -7.59 3.76 19.97
CA TRP A 90 -7.52 2.43 19.38
C TRP A 90 -7.41 2.48 17.85
N GLY A 91 -8.13 3.38 17.19
CA GLY A 91 -8.05 3.61 15.75
C GLY A 91 -6.65 4.08 15.31
N ILE A 92 -6.03 4.99 16.07
CA ILE A 92 -4.65 5.45 15.81
C ILE A 92 -3.67 4.28 15.98
N LEU A 93 -3.79 3.50 17.06
CA LEU A 93 -2.94 2.34 17.30
C LEU A 93 -3.07 1.29 16.20
N VAL A 94 -4.29 0.99 15.76
CA VAL A 94 -4.55 0.06 14.64
C VAL A 94 -4.00 0.62 13.33
N GLY A 95 -4.20 1.91 13.05
CA GLY A 95 -3.63 2.58 11.88
C GLY A 95 -2.09 2.53 11.85
N PHE A 96 -1.47 2.78 13.00
CA PHE A 96 -0.03 2.66 13.17
C PHE A 96 0.44 1.21 12.97
N LEU A 97 -0.21 0.24 13.60
CA LEU A 97 0.16 -1.16 13.49
C LEU A 97 -0.01 -1.69 12.05
N THR A 98 -1.10 -1.32 11.38
CA THR A 98 -1.35 -1.67 9.97
C THR A 98 -0.29 -1.07 9.05
N PHE A 99 0.22 0.13 9.33
CA PHE A 99 1.35 0.69 8.58
C PHE A 99 2.59 -0.21 8.64
N PHE A 100 3.00 -0.65 9.83
CA PHE A 100 4.19 -1.52 9.99
C PHE A 100 3.97 -2.91 9.40
N ILE A 101 2.79 -3.51 9.62
CA ILE A 101 2.46 -4.82 9.05
C ILE A 101 2.49 -4.75 7.52
N SER A 102 1.88 -3.72 6.92
CA SER A 102 1.92 -3.48 5.47
C SER A 102 3.36 -3.34 4.97
N PHE A 103 4.19 -2.57 5.67
CA PHE A 103 5.60 -2.40 5.33
C PHE A 103 6.37 -3.75 5.34
N LEU A 104 6.17 -4.57 6.38
CA LEU A 104 6.80 -5.88 6.51
C LEU A 104 6.35 -6.83 5.40
N ILE A 105 5.05 -6.93 5.15
CA ILE A 105 4.48 -7.77 4.07
C ILE A 105 5.08 -7.35 2.73
N LYS A 106 5.06 -6.05 2.41
CA LYS A 106 5.58 -5.54 1.14
C LYS A 106 7.07 -5.83 0.96
N THR A 107 7.86 -5.70 2.03
CA THR A 107 9.31 -6.00 1.99
C THR A 107 9.58 -7.48 1.75
N LEU A 108 8.88 -8.37 2.47
CA LEU A 108 8.99 -9.81 2.28
C LEU A 108 8.50 -10.23 0.88
N SER A 109 7.35 -9.74 0.44
CA SER A 109 6.78 -10.04 -0.86
C SER A 109 7.66 -9.53 -2.00
N LEU A 110 8.24 -8.32 -1.91
CA LEU A 110 9.12 -7.82 -2.96
C LEU A 110 10.33 -8.75 -3.14
N ASN A 111 10.95 -9.16 -2.04
CA ASN A 111 12.11 -10.04 -2.09
C ASN A 111 11.80 -11.37 -2.80
N GLN A 112 10.62 -11.95 -2.53
CA GLN A 112 10.13 -13.16 -3.19
C GLN A 112 9.80 -12.93 -4.67
N LEU A 113 9.12 -11.83 -5.00
CA LEU A 113 8.79 -11.51 -6.39
C LEU A 113 10.03 -11.23 -7.23
N LYS A 114 11.08 -10.59 -6.67
CA LYS A 114 12.33 -10.36 -7.40
C LYS A 114 12.97 -11.67 -7.84
N PHE A 115 13.00 -12.65 -6.94
CA PHE A 115 13.56 -13.96 -7.25
C PHE A 115 12.81 -14.64 -8.41
N SER A 116 11.48 -14.50 -8.44
CA SER A 116 10.63 -15.19 -9.43
C SER A 116 10.41 -14.44 -10.75
N MET A 117 10.28 -13.10 -10.73
CA MET A 117 9.89 -12.29 -11.91
C MET A 117 11.02 -11.42 -12.49
N LEU A 118 11.98 -10.95 -11.70
CA LEU A 118 12.98 -9.99 -12.19
C LEU A 118 14.07 -10.65 -13.05
N LEU A 119 14.53 -11.87 -12.73
CA LEU A 119 15.58 -12.53 -13.53
C LEU A 119 15.23 -12.70 -15.02
N PRO A 120 14.01 -13.11 -15.40
CA PRO A 120 13.61 -13.24 -16.80
C PRO A 120 13.25 -11.89 -17.45
N GLN A 121 12.44 -11.06 -16.77
CA GLN A 121 11.88 -9.85 -17.39
C GLN A 121 12.88 -8.71 -17.51
N GLU A 122 13.82 -8.52 -16.58
CA GLU A 122 14.89 -7.53 -16.77
C GLU A 122 15.81 -7.91 -17.93
N ARG A 123 16.10 -9.21 -18.11
CA ARG A 123 16.89 -9.70 -19.24
C ARG A 123 16.18 -9.42 -20.56
N GLU A 124 14.88 -9.69 -20.64
CA GLU A 124 14.09 -9.39 -21.84
C GLU A 124 13.93 -7.89 -22.09
N ALA A 125 13.72 -7.10 -21.03
CA ALA A 125 13.54 -5.66 -21.15
C ALA A 125 14.86 -4.95 -21.50
N LYS A 126 16.00 -5.39 -20.95
CA LYS A 126 17.34 -4.95 -21.40
C LYS A 126 17.63 -5.38 -22.83
N ARG A 127 17.20 -6.58 -23.25
CA ARG A 127 17.32 -7.04 -24.66
C ARG A 127 16.49 -6.18 -25.61
N ARG A 128 15.25 -5.82 -25.25
CA ARG A 128 14.37 -4.94 -26.05
C ARG A 128 14.87 -3.49 -26.08
N ALA A 129 15.42 -2.98 -24.99
CA ALA A 129 16.04 -1.65 -24.95
C ALA A 129 17.40 -1.61 -25.67
N GLY A 130 18.09 -2.76 -25.78
CA GLY A 130 19.40 -2.90 -26.41
C GLY A 130 19.37 -3.10 -27.93
N SER A 131 18.22 -3.32 -28.58
CA SER A 131 18.17 -3.57 -30.03
C SER A 131 18.29 -2.32 -30.90
N ASN A 132 18.25 -1.11 -30.32
CA ASN A 132 18.39 0.16 -31.06
C ASN A 132 19.66 0.96 -30.72
N ALA A 133 20.64 0.38 -30.02
CA ALA A 133 21.89 1.07 -29.74
C ALA A 133 23.08 0.16 -29.98
N PHE A 134 23.75 0.38 -31.12
CA PHE A 134 25.18 0.10 -31.28
C PHE A 134 25.93 0.76 -30.09
N ARG A 135 26.17 0.01 -29.02
CA ARG A 135 27.00 0.47 -27.89
C ARG A 135 28.12 -0.53 -27.64
N ARG A 136 29.32 -0.03 -27.92
CA ARG A 136 30.63 -0.64 -27.69
C ARG A 136 30.71 -1.30 -26.31
N PRO A 137 31.45 -2.42 -26.15
CA PRO A 137 31.66 -3.04 -24.86
C PRO A 137 32.48 -2.10 -23.98
N ARG A 138 31.86 -1.49 -22.96
CA ARG A 138 32.60 -0.84 -21.88
C ARG A 138 33.10 -1.93 -20.95
N LEU A 139 34.39 -2.24 -21.05
CA LEU A 139 35.17 -2.85 -19.98
C LEU A 139 34.82 -2.13 -18.67
N GLY A 140 34.33 -2.88 -17.67
CA GLY A 140 34.12 -2.34 -16.33
C GLY A 140 32.73 -2.48 -15.73
N GLU A 141 31.88 -3.40 -16.20
CA GLU A 141 30.76 -3.86 -15.37
C GLU A 141 31.32 -4.62 -14.16
N LYS A 142 31.64 -3.87 -13.10
CA LYS A 142 31.77 -4.41 -11.75
C LYS A 142 30.45 -5.09 -11.44
N LYS A 143 30.44 -6.41 -11.57
CA LYS A 143 29.42 -7.32 -11.07
C LYS A 143 29.19 -6.99 -9.60
N LYS A 144 28.20 -6.12 -9.31
CA LYS A 144 27.78 -5.82 -7.94
C LYS A 144 27.38 -7.16 -7.34
N GLN A 145 28.21 -7.67 -6.44
CA GLN A 145 27.82 -8.76 -5.56
C GLN A 145 26.53 -8.33 -4.85
N PRO A 146 25.57 -9.24 -4.66
CA PRO A 146 24.37 -8.96 -3.88
C PRO A 146 24.75 -8.89 -2.41
N THR A 147 25.44 -7.83 -2.01
CA THR A 147 25.76 -7.50 -0.63
C THR A 147 24.64 -6.65 -0.03
N ASP A 148 24.43 -6.79 1.28
CA ASP A 148 23.34 -6.26 2.12
C ASP A 148 22.90 -4.81 1.87
N SER A 149 23.71 -3.97 1.23
CA SER A 149 23.31 -2.62 0.84
C SER A 149 22.09 -2.62 -0.11
N THR A 150 21.95 -3.63 -0.96
CA THR A 150 20.87 -3.70 -1.95
C THR A 150 19.51 -4.03 -1.32
N SER A 151 19.49 -4.77 -0.21
CA SER A 151 18.26 -5.09 0.55
C SER A 151 17.83 -3.91 1.42
N LEU A 152 18.80 -3.17 1.99
CA LEU A 152 18.54 -1.95 2.76
C LEU A 152 18.00 -0.80 1.89
N GLU A 153 18.59 -0.56 0.71
CA GLU A 153 18.08 0.42 -0.25
C GLU A 153 16.63 0.09 -0.68
N GLN A 154 16.33 -1.20 -0.84
CA GLN A 154 14.98 -1.66 -1.15
C GLN A 154 13.99 -1.45 -0.01
N ALA A 155 14.36 -1.86 1.21
CA ALA A 155 13.53 -1.66 2.38
C ALA A 155 13.25 -0.17 2.58
N ASN A 156 14.26 0.70 2.38
CA ASN A 156 14.06 2.14 2.45
C ASN A 156 13.11 2.66 1.36
N ALA A 157 13.26 2.20 0.12
CA ALA A 157 12.35 2.56 -0.97
C ALA A 157 10.90 2.18 -0.67
N ILE A 158 10.67 0.97 -0.14
CA ILE A 158 9.34 0.49 0.27
C ILE A 158 8.82 1.30 1.46
N LEU A 159 9.67 1.63 2.43
CA LEU A 159 9.28 2.42 3.60
C LEU A 159 8.81 3.81 3.18
N ILE A 160 9.58 4.49 2.33
CA ILE A 160 9.23 5.81 1.79
C ILE A 160 7.93 5.72 0.99
N ALA A 161 7.81 4.72 0.12
CA ALA A 161 6.61 4.50 -0.68
C ALA A 161 5.37 4.30 0.19
N ASN A 162 5.47 3.44 1.21
CA ASN A 162 4.38 3.16 2.14
C ASN A 162 4.03 4.40 2.99
N ALA A 163 5.02 5.16 3.45
CA ALA A 163 4.81 6.39 4.22
C ALA A 163 4.08 7.46 3.41
N LEU A 164 4.47 7.65 2.14
CA LEU A 164 3.80 8.58 1.24
C LEU A 164 2.36 8.16 0.93
N SER A 165 2.13 6.88 0.65
CA SER A 165 0.77 6.34 0.43
C SER A 165 -0.12 6.55 1.64
N TYR A 166 0.34 6.17 2.84
CA TYR A 166 -0.44 6.34 4.06
C TYR A 166 -0.68 7.83 4.38
N SER A 167 0.30 8.70 4.14
CA SER A 167 0.13 10.15 4.31
C SER A 167 -0.93 10.70 3.36
N ALA A 168 -0.94 10.27 2.10
CA ALA A 168 -1.96 10.66 1.13
C ALA A 168 -3.35 10.15 1.53
N ILE A 169 -3.46 8.90 1.99
CA ILE A 169 -4.73 8.32 2.49
C ILE A 169 -5.23 9.13 3.68
N LEU A 170 -4.37 9.42 4.66
CA LEU A 170 -4.73 10.23 5.82
C LEU A 170 -5.16 11.63 5.42
N PHE A 171 -4.51 12.25 4.43
CA PHE A 171 -4.89 13.57 3.93
C PHE A 171 -6.29 13.55 3.29
N VAL A 172 -6.60 12.53 2.48
CA VAL A 172 -7.95 12.36 1.91
C VAL A 172 -8.99 12.14 3.02
N LEU A 173 -8.67 11.33 4.03
CA LEU A 173 -9.55 11.10 5.18
C LEU A 173 -9.76 12.38 6.01
N PHE A 174 -8.71 13.19 6.17
CA PHE A 174 -8.79 14.48 6.87
C PHE A 174 -9.68 15.48 6.13
N ILE A 175 -9.53 15.60 4.81
CA ILE A 175 -10.43 16.43 3.99
C ILE A 175 -11.88 15.95 4.11
N ARG A 176 -12.10 14.63 4.04
CA ARG A 176 -13.43 14.06 4.22
C ARG A 176 -14.02 14.43 5.58
N TYR A 177 -13.24 14.33 6.65
CA TYR A 177 -13.67 14.70 7.99
C TYR A 177 -14.09 16.17 8.07
N LEU A 178 -13.30 17.09 7.49
CA LEU A 178 -13.61 18.52 7.43
C LEU A 178 -14.86 18.87 6.61
N ILE A 179 -15.19 18.10 5.57
CA ILE A 179 -16.33 18.39 4.68
C ILE A 179 -17.62 17.76 5.19
N PHE A 180 -17.56 16.54 5.73
CA PHE A 180 -18.76 15.73 6.00
C PHE A 180 -19.09 15.53 7.48
N ASP A 181 -18.10 15.61 8.39
CA ASP A 181 -18.27 15.23 9.80
C ASP A 181 -18.20 16.42 10.78
N THR A 182 -17.87 17.64 10.32
CA THR A 182 -17.97 18.87 11.12
C THR A 182 -19.30 19.60 10.89
N PRO A 183 -20.26 19.58 11.84
CA PRO A 183 -21.48 20.39 11.75
C PRO A 183 -21.29 21.89 12.05
N ALA A 184 -20.05 22.41 12.20
CA ALA A 184 -19.83 23.69 12.92
C ALA A 184 -19.15 24.84 12.14
N ILE A 185 -18.75 24.67 10.87
CA ILE A 185 -18.03 25.76 10.15
C ILE A 185 -18.97 26.62 9.28
N LEU A 186 -20.23 26.20 9.08
CA LEU A 186 -21.23 26.95 8.30
C LEU A 186 -22.23 27.75 9.14
N GLU A 187 -22.17 27.71 10.48
CA GLU A 187 -22.99 28.60 11.34
C GLU A 187 -22.25 29.88 11.78
N PHE A 188 -21.00 30.08 11.35
CA PHE A 188 -20.21 31.26 11.69
C PHE A 188 -19.72 32.06 10.47
N LEU A 189 -20.35 31.87 9.31
CA LEU A 189 -20.18 32.66 8.10
C LEU A 189 -21.55 33.04 7.55
#